data_AF-A0AA37PNQ0-F1
#
_entry.id   AF-A0AA37PNQ0-F1
#
_cell.length_a   1.000
_cell.length_b   1.000
_cell.length_c   1.000
_cell.angle_alpha   90.00
_cell.angle_beta   90.00
_cell.angle_gamma   90.00
#
_symmetry.space_group_name_H-M   'P 1'
#
loop_
_entity.id
_entity.type
_entity.pdbx_description
1 polymer ?
#
loop_
_entity_poly.entity_id
_entity_poly.type
_entity_poly.pdbx_seq_one_letter_code
_entity_poly.pdbx_strand_id
1 'polypeptide(L)' 'MEQLLKQVEKSTQVRRTGLEQVLAELEMHRDTTPDPDARSALAWLCNSLSRFVSNPSAAHARQLMMATGTAKSACTPR' A
#
# COMPACT_ATOMS: atom_id res chain seq x y z
N MET A 1 10.57 1.55 0.01
CA MET A 1 9.35 0.93 -0.54
C MET A 1 9.09 -0.49 0.00
N GLU A 2 9.97 -1.48 -0.23
CA GLU A 2 9.72 -2.89 0.16
C GLU A 2 9.39 -3.13 1.65
N GLN A 3 9.99 -2.37 2.57
CA GLN A 3 9.70 -2.43 4.00
C GLN A 3 8.26 -2.01 4.33
N LEU A 4 7.74 -0.97 3.65
CA LEU A 4 6.36 -0.50 3.81
C LEU A 4 5.37 -1.57 3.35
N LEU A 5 5.65 -2.25 2.24
CA LEU A 5 4.80 -3.30 1.70
C LEU A 5 4.79 -4.54 2.60
N LYS A 6 5.94 -4.91 3.18
CA LYS A 6 6.00 -5.94 4.22
C LYS A 6 5.20 -5.54 5.47
N GLN A 7 5.24 -4.26 5.86
CA GLN A 7 4.41 -3.76 6.96
C GLN A 7 2.92 -3.79 6.61
N VAL A 8 2.51 -3.42 5.39
CA VAL A 8 1.13 -3.56 4.93
C VAL A 8 0.69 -5.02 5.04
N GLU A 9 1.46 -5.96 4.49
CA GLU A 9 1.13 -7.39 4.53
C GLU A 9 1.01 -7.91 5.99
N LYS A 10 1.96 -7.54 6.85
CA LYS A 10 1.98 -7.94 8.27
C LYS A 10 0.81 -7.33 9.05
N SER A 11 0.52 -6.04 8.86
CA SER A 11 -0.54 -5.32 9.56
C SER A 11 -1.96 -5.66 9.05
N THR A 12 -2.06 -6.18 7.82
CA THR A 12 -3.32 -6.74 7.28
C THR A 12 -3.65 -8.08 7.95
N GLN A 13 -2.63 -8.89 8.31
CA GLN A 13 -2.78 -10.16 9.04
C GLN A 13 -2.95 -9.97 10.55
N VAL A 14 -2.10 -9.14 11.16
CA VAL A 14 -2.05 -8.94 12.62
C VAL A 14 -2.78 -7.63 12.89
N ARG A 15 -4.09 -7.73 13.17
CA ARG A 15 -4.98 -6.58 13.33
C ARG A 15 -4.33 -5.42 14.11
N ARG A 16 -4.10 -4.34 13.37
CA ARG A 16 -4.60 -2.98 13.68
C ARG A 16 -3.76 -2.10 14.61
N THR A 17 -2.44 -2.09 14.45
CA THR A 17 -1.62 -0.96 14.95
C THR A 17 -0.67 -0.48 13.86
N GLY A 18 -0.75 0.81 13.51
CA GLY A 18 0.17 1.46 12.57
C GLY A 18 -0.24 1.46 11.09
N LEU A 19 -1.41 0.94 10.70
CA LEU A 19 -1.89 1.02 9.30
C LEU A 19 -2.05 2.47 8.80
N GLU A 20 -2.51 3.37 9.67
CA GLU A 20 -2.63 4.80 9.34
C GLU A 20 -1.25 5.47 9.16
N GLN A 21 -0.25 5.03 9.94
CA GLN A 21 1.12 5.52 9.81
C GLN A 21 1.77 5.00 8.51
N VAL A 22 1.53 3.73 8.17
CA VAL A 22 1.96 3.15 6.89
C VAL A 22 1.28 3.83 5.70
N LEU A 23 0.00 4.22 5.83
CA LEU A 23 -0.69 5.02 4.81
C LEU A 23 0.01 6.37 4.60
N ALA A 24 0.29 7.10 5.68
CA ALA A 24 0.96 8.40 5.60
C ALA A 24 2.36 8.29 4.95
N GLU A 25 3.13 7.28 5.32
CA GLU A 25 4.44 7.01 4.70
C GLU A 25 4.35 6.66 3.21
N LEU A 26 3.34 5.87 2.82
CA LEU A 26 3.08 5.53 1.42
C LEU A 26 2.66 6.76 0.59
N GLU A 27 1.85 7.65 1.16
CA GLU A 27 1.46 8.89 0.51
C GLU A 27 2.65 9.84 0.32
N MET A 28 3.53 9.92 1.32
CA MET A 28 4.78 10.67 1.18
C MET A 28 5.68 10.06 0.10
N HIS A 29 5.78 8.72 0.03
CA HIS A 29 6.57 8.06 -1.01
C HIS A 29 5.98 8.29 -2.41
N ARG A 30 4.65 8.28 -2.54
CA ARG A 30 3.93 8.62 -3.79
C ARG A 30 4.27 10.03 -4.26
N ASP A 31 4.30 10.99 -3.35
CA ASP A 31 4.60 12.39 -3.68
C ASP A 31 6.05 12.55 -4.17
N THR A 32 6.98 11.89 -3.49
CA THR A 32 8.41 11.91 -3.86
C THR A 32 8.75 11.09 -5.11
N THR A 33 7.88 10.17 -5.54
CA THR A 33 8.09 9.32 -6.72
C THR A 33 7.87 10.15 -7.98
N PRO A 34 8.91 10.36 -8.82
CA PRO A 34 8.78 11.13 -10.05
C PRO A 34 8.15 10.34 -11.20
N ASP A 35 8.13 9.01 -11.10
CA ASP A 35 7.58 8.13 -12.12
C ASP A 35 6.04 8.07 -12.06
N PRO A 36 5.33 8.40 -13.16
CA PRO A 36 3.86 8.47 -13.15
C PRO A 36 3.18 7.09 -13.01
N ASP A 37 3.83 6.00 -13.45
CA ASP A 37 3.30 4.64 -13.34
C ASP A 37 3.39 4.14 -11.90
N ALA A 38 4.57 4.30 -11.28
CA ALA A 38 4.81 4.01 -9.88
C ALA A 38 3.93 4.89 -8.97
N ARG A 39 3.77 6.18 -9.29
CA ARG A 39 2.87 7.08 -8.56
C ARG A 39 1.40 6.60 -8.62
N SER A 40 0.96 6.11 -9.77
CA SER A 40 -0.40 5.57 -9.95
C SER A 40 -0.60 4.26 -9.17
N ALA A 41 0.38 3.36 -9.18
CA ALA A 41 0.36 2.14 -8.39
C ALA A 41 0.32 2.42 -6.87
N LEU A 42 1.10 3.40 -6.42
CA LEU A 42 1.12 3.89 -5.03
C LEU A 42 -0.21 4.52 -4.61
N ALA A 43 -0.83 5.30 -5.50
CA ALA A 43 -2.15 5.88 -5.25
C ALA A 43 -3.22 4.79 -5.09
N TRP A 44 -3.17 3.74 -5.93
CA TRP A 44 -4.07 2.60 -5.83
C TRP A 44 -3.89 1.81 -4.53
N LEU A 45 -2.65 1.62 -4.08
CA LEU A 45 -2.32 1.01 -2.79
C LEU A 45 -2.91 1.82 -1.63
N CYS A 46 -2.67 3.14 -1.60
CA CYS A 46 -3.21 4.01 -0.54
C CYS A 46 -4.74 3.97 -0.49
N ASN A 47 -5.41 4.01 -1.65
CA ASN A 47 -6.87 3.96 -1.71
C ASN A 47 -7.41 2.62 -1.17
N SER A 48 -6.76 1.50 -1.54
CA SER A 48 -7.10 0.17 -1.05
C SER A 48 -6.87 0.03 0.46
N LEU A 49 -5.78 0.60 0.98
CA LEU A 49 -5.43 0.58 2.41
C LEU A 49 -6.42 1.40 3.23
N SER A 50 -6.77 2.61 2.77
CA SER A 50 -7.78 3.47 3.39
C SER A 50 -9.15 2.78 3.47
N ARG A 51 -9.56 2.10 2.38
CA ARG A 51 -10.78 1.28 2.36
C ARG A 51 -10.72 0.10 3.33
N PHE A 52 -9.57 -0.56 3.44
CA PHE A 52 -9.36 -1.67 4.37
C PHE A 52 -9.39 -1.22 5.84
N VAL A 53 -8.78 -0.07 6.15
CA VAL A 53 -8.81 0.52 7.50
C VAL A 53 -10.23 0.88 7.91
N SER A 54 -10.99 1.47 6.99
CA SER A 54 -12.39 1.87 7.21
C SER A 54 -13.31 0.65 7.31
N ASN A 55 -13.12 -0.36 6.45
CA ASN A 55 -13.95 -1.56 6.40
C ASN A 55 -13.09 -2.81 6.14
N PRO A 56 -12.56 -3.47 7.18
CA PRO A 56 -11.71 -4.65 7.01
C PRO A 56 -12.56 -5.83 6.52
N SER A 57 -12.33 -6.25 5.27
CA SER A 57 -13.01 -7.38 4.62
C SER A 57 -12.02 -8.19 3.78
N ALA A 58 -12.30 -9.48 3.59
CA ALA A 58 -11.47 -10.37 2.78
C ALA A 58 -11.31 -9.88 1.33
N ALA A 59 -12.33 -9.23 0.78
CA ALA A 59 -12.26 -8.60 -0.55
C ALA A 59 -11.27 -7.42 -0.55
N HIS A 60 -11.32 -6.56 0.47
CA HIS A 60 -10.39 -5.44 0.62
C HIS A 60 -8.96 -5.89 0.90
N ALA A 61 -8.77 -6.97 1.67
CA ALA A 61 -7.46 -7.57 1.90
C ALA A 61 -6.84 -8.09 0.60
N ARG A 62 -7.62 -8.75 -0.26
CA ARG A 62 -7.17 -9.19 -1.60
C ARG A 62 -6.82 -8.01 -2.50
N GLN A 63 -7.68 -7.00 -2.56
CA GLN A 63 -7.43 -5.77 -3.34
C GLN A 63 -6.15 -5.08 -2.87
N LEU A 64 -5.96 -4.98 -1.56
CA LEU A 64 -4.77 -4.42 -0.96
C LEU A 64 -3.52 -5.22 -1.34
N MET A 65 -3.55 -6.55 -1.25
CA MET A 65 -2.43 -7.41 -1.67
C MET A 65 -2.10 -7.27 -3.16
N MET A 66 -3.11 -7.13 -4.03
CA MET A 66 -2.89 -6.90 -5.46
C MET A 66 -2.20 -5.54 -5.69
N ALA A 67 -2.70 -4.48 -5.05
CA ALA A 67 -2.09 -3.16 -5.14
C ALA A 67 -0.65 -3.14 -4.58
N THR A 68 -0.38 -3.90 -3.52
CA THR A 68 0.97 -4.12 -2.96
C THR A 68 1.87 -4.80 -3.99
N GLY A 69 1.39 -5.81 -4.70
CA GLY A 69 2.13 -6.46 -5.78
C GLY A 69 2.47 -5.51 -6.92
N THR A 70 1.51 -4.72 -7.37
CA THR A 70 1.71 -3.75 -8.46
C THR A 70 2.63 -2.61 -8.06
N ALA A 71 2.47 -2.03 -6.86
CA ALA A 71 3.37 -1.00 -6.36
C ALA A 71 4.81 -1.52 -6.13
N LYS A 72 4.96 -2.80 -5.73
CA LYS A 72 6.28 -3.47 -5.72
C LYS A 72 6.88 -3.49 -7.13
N SER A 73 6.16 -4.03 -8.10
CA SER A 73 6.67 -4.16 -9.47
C SER A 73 6.96 -2.81 -10.14
N ALA A 74 6.18 -1.77 -9.84
CA ALA A 74 6.40 -0.45 -10.41
C ALA A 74 7.55 0.32 -9.76
N CYS A 75 7.82 0.10 -8.45
CA CYS A 75 8.92 0.78 -7.74
C CYS A 75 10.25 0.02 -7.75
N THR A 76 10.27 -1.27 -8.09
CA THR A 76 11.53 -2.02 -8.22
C THR A 76 12.10 -1.78 -9.62
N PRO A 77 13.30 -1.17 -9.76
CA PRO A 77 13.92 -1.02 -11.06
C PRO A 77 14.27 -2.41 -11.62
N ARG A 78 13.82 -2.68 -12.85
CA ARG A 78 14.11 -3.92 -13.57
C ARG A 78 15.54 -3.92 -14.12
#